data_AF-A0A7X1BWB4-F1
#
_entry.id   AF-A0A7X1BWB4-F1
#
_cell.length_a   1.000
_cell.length_b   1.000
_cell.length_c   1.000
_cell.angle_alpha   90.00
_cell.angle_beta   90.00
_cell.angle_gamma   90.00
#
_symmetry.space_group_name_H-M   'P 1'
#
loop_
_entity.id
_entity.type
_entity.pdbx_description
1 polymer ?
#
loop_
_entity_poly.entity_id
_entity_poly.type
_entity_poly.pdbx_seq_one_letter_code
_entity_poly.pdbx_strand_id
1 'polypeptide(L)' 'WYILNSVRIPNGAVIKDNGEPDFTQYVASMCSESKTYYFTSYENNQINSVTLTDEVLENTKEPTTYVVDTVQNVNKLV' A
#
# COMPACT_ATOMS: atom_id res chain seq x y z
N TRP A 1 0.88 10.98 -1.30
CA TRP A 1 -0.59 10.77 -1.19
C TRP A 1 -1.40 11.74 -2.04
N TYR A 2 -1.39 13.05 -1.74
CA TYR A 2 -2.28 14.02 -2.41
C TYR A 2 -2.17 14.05 -3.95
N ILE A 3 -0.97 14.07 -4.51
CA ILE A 3 -0.78 14.09 -5.97
C ILE A 3 -1.39 12.83 -6.60
N LEU A 4 -1.07 11.66 -6.06
CA LEU A 4 -1.57 10.37 -6.56
C LEU A 4 -3.08 10.17 -6.34
N ASN A 5 -3.68 10.93 -5.42
CA ASN A 5 -5.13 10.89 -5.21
C ASN A 5 -5.91 11.46 -6.40
N SER A 6 -5.32 12.39 -7.17
CA SER A 6 -5.97 12.96 -8.36
C SER A 6 -6.17 11.94 -9.49
N VAL A 7 -5.42 10.84 -9.45
CA VAL A 7 -5.46 9.75 -10.45
C VAL A 7 -5.89 8.42 -9.83
N ARG A 8 -6.43 8.43 -8.60
CA ARG A 8 -7.02 7.23 -7.99
C ARG A 8 -8.33 6.91 -8.69
N ILE A 9 -8.46 5.67 -9.15
CA ILE A 9 -9.64 5.15 -9.85
C ILE A 9 -10.50 4.39 -8.83
N PRO A 10 -11.73 4.85 -8.55
CA PRO A 10 -12.69 4.11 -7.73
C PRO A 10 -13.11 2.80 -8.41
N ASN A 11 -13.40 1.76 -7.61
CA ASN A 11 -13.91 0.51 -8.14
C ASN A 11 -15.25 0.73 -8.86
N GLY A 12 -15.33 0.26 -10.12
CA GLY A 12 -16.49 0.42 -11.01
C GLY A 12 -16.47 1.69 -11.87
N ALA A 13 -15.52 2.61 -11.68
CA ALA A 13 -15.40 3.79 -12.53
C ALA A 13 -14.89 3.47 -13.95
N VAL A 14 -14.07 2.43 -14.08
CA VAL A 14 -13.55 1.93 -15.35
C VAL A 14 -13.82 0.43 -15.41
N ILE A 15 -14.37 -0.05 -16.52
CA ILE A 15 -14.66 -1.47 -16.77
C ILE A 15 -13.86 -1.91 -18.00
N LYS A 16 -13.14 -3.02 -17.87
CA LYS A 16 -12.35 -3.62 -18.95
C LYS A 16 -13.26 -4.35 -19.93
N ASP A 17 -12.72 -4.69 -21.10
CA ASP A 17 -13.45 -5.44 -22.13
C ASP A 17 -13.94 -6.82 -21.65
N ASN A 18 -13.27 -7.40 -20.64
CA ASN A 18 -13.66 -8.66 -20.03
C ASN A 18 -14.75 -8.51 -18.93
N GLY A 19 -15.25 -7.30 -18.69
CA GLY A 19 -16.27 -7.00 -17.68
C GLY A 19 -15.73 -6.78 -16.26
N GLU A 20 -14.44 -6.99 -16.02
CA GLU A 20 -13.83 -6.76 -14.70
C GLU A 20 -13.56 -5.26 -14.48
N PRO A 21 -13.70 -4.75 -13.24
CA PRO A 21 -13.36 -3.37 -12.94
C PRO A 21 -11.85 -3.14 -12.99
N ASP A 22 -11.46 -1.98 -13.52
CA ASP A 22 -10.10 -1.45 -13.36
C ASP A 22 -10.11 -0.36 -12.29
N PHE A 23 -9.32 -0.54 -11.25
CA PHE A 23 -9.31 0.37 -10.11
C PHE A 23 -7.94 0.39 -9.42
N THR A 24 -7.69 1.45 -8.66
CA THR A 24 -6.43 1.59 -7.94
C THR A 24 -6.41 0.68 -6.70
N GLN A 25 -5.73 -0.46 -6.78
CA GLN A 25 -5.70 -1.46 -5.69
C GLN A 25 -4.88 -1.02 -4.48
N TYR A 26 -3.78 -0.31 -4.71
CA TYR A 26 -2.98 0.29 -3.65
C TYR A 26 -2.25 1.51 -4.22
N VAL A 27 -1.76 2.36 -3.34
CA VAL A 27 -0.85 3.44 -3.70
C VAL A 27 0.36 3.33 -2.77
N ALA A 28 1.54 3.69 -3.24
CA ALA A 28 2.77 3.59 -2.47
C ALA A 28 3.75 4.72 -2.80
N SER A 29 4.71 4.91 -1.90
CA SER A 29 5.86 5.79 -2.07
C SER A 29 7.03 5.22 -1.29
N MET A 30 8.25 5.48 -1.75
CA MET A 30 9.47 5.06 -1.08
C MET A 30 10.34 6.27 -0.77
N CYS A 31 11.09 6.22 0.32
CA CYS A 31 12.19 7.14 0.60
C CYS A 31 13.50 6.36 0.55
N SER A 32 14.43 6.79 -0.30
CA SER A 32 15.71 6.11 -0.50
C SER A 32 16.68 6.36 0.65
N GLU A 33 16.62 7.54 1.26
CA GLU A 33 17.47 7.93 2.38
C GLU A 33 17.13 7.13 3.64
N SER A 34 15.85 6.99 3.95
CA SER A 34 15.39 6.21 5.11
C SER A 34 15.21 4.72 4.81
N LYS A 35 15.32 4.32 3.53
CA LYS A 35 15.01 2.97 3.03
C LYS A 35 13.61 2.49 3.44
N THR A 36 12.64 3.40 3.52
CA THR A 36 11.27 3.08 3.99
C THR A 36 10.29 3.03 2.84
N TYR A 37 9.53 1.94 2.77
CA TYR A 37 8.40 1.76 1.87
C TYR A 37 7.10 2.10 2.60
N TYR A 38 6.30 2.99 2.03
CA TYR A 38 5.01 3.43 2.55
C TYR A 38 3.89 3.05 1.59
N PHE A 39 2.75 2.57 2.09
CA PHE A 39 1.62 2.22 1.24
C PHE A 39 0.26 2.31 1.96
N THR A 40 -0.82 2.35 1.18
CA THR A 40 -2.22 2.21 1.59
C THR A 40 -2.88 1.30 0.56
N SER A 41 -3.70 0.36 1.01
CA SER A 41 -4.54 -0.43 0.10
C SER A 41 -5.78 0.38 -0.30
N TYR A 42 -6.64 -0.23 -1.11
CA TYR A 42 -7.94 0.33 -1.45
C TYR A 42 -8.89 0.32 -0.24
N GLU A 43 -8.85 -0.76 0.54
CA GLU A 43 -9.75 -1.02 1.68
C GLU A 43 -9.31 -0.32 2.96
N ASN A 44 -8.02 0.05 3.08
CA ASN A 44 -7.46 0.68 4.26
C ASN A 44 -6.71 1.97 3.92
N ASN A 45 -7.29 3.09 4.32
CA ASN A 45 -6.73 4.43 4.13
C ASN A 45 -5.58 4.78 5.10
N GLN A 46 -5.29 3.94 6.09
CA GLN A 46 -4.14 4.16 6.97
C GLN A 46 -2.83 3.88 6.24
N ILE A 47 -1.89 4.82 6.34
CA ILE A 47 -0.55 4.65 5.79
C ILE A 47 0.19 3.60 6.62
N ASN A 48 0.56 2.51 5.97
CA ASN A 48 1.42 1.47 6.51
C ASN A 48 2.85 1.70 6.02
N SER A 49 3.84 1.21 6.76
CA SER A 49 5.24 1.32 6.36
C SER A 49 6.08 0.13 6.79
N VAL A 50 7.10 -0.17 5.98
CA VAL A 50 8.17 -1.10 6.32
C VAL A 50 9.51 -0.46 6.00
N THR A 51 10.47 -0.55 6.90
CA THR A 51 11.84 -0.06 6.69
C THR A 51 12.75 -1.23 6.36
N LEU A 52 13.52 -1.08 5.28
CA LEU A 52 14.57 -2.01 4.90
C LEU A 52 15.79 -1.76 5.79
N THR A 53 15.81 -2.42 6.94
CA THR A 53 16.90 -2.34 7.91
C THR A 53 18.11 -3.15 7.44
N ASP A 54 19.29 -2.83 7.97
CA ASP A 54 20.51 -3.57 7.64
C ASP A 54 20.43 -5.04 8.10
N GLU A 55 19.69 -5.31 9.18
CA GLU A 55 19.38 -6.68 9.61
C GLU A 55 18.62 -7.47 8.53
N VAL A 56 17.57 -6.87 7.95
CA VAL A 56 16.79 -7.48 6.87
C VAL A 56 17.65 -7.69 5.62
N LEU A 57 18.59 -6.78 5.33
CA LEU A 57 19.47 -6.87 4.17
C LEU A 57 20.57 -7.92 4.30
N GLU A 58 21.20 -8.01 5.46
CA GLU A 58 22.44 -8.78 5.63
C GLU A 58 22.20 -10.19 6.19
N ASN A 59 21.17 -10.37 7.02
CA ASN A 59 20.97 -11.60 7.77
C ASN A 59 19.86 -12.49 7.22
N THR A 60 19.15 -12.04 6.19
CA THR A 60 18.01 -12.78 5.63
C THR A 60 18.42 -13.58 4.40
N LYS A 61 18.39 -14.91 4.52
CA LYS A 61 18.68 -15.84 3.41
C LYS A 61 17.47 -16.12 2.52
N GLU A 62 16.27 -15.90 3.05
CA GLU A 62 14.98 -16.16 2.40
C GLU A 62 14.12 -14.88 2.40
N PRO A 63 13.13 -14.73 1.51
CA PRO A 63 12.31 -13.52 1.48
C PRO A 63 11.53 -13.30 2.78
N THR A 64 11.63 -12.10 3.36
CA THR A 64 10.74 -11.68 4.46
C THR A 64 9.48 -11.05 3.87
N THR A 65 8.32 -11.61 4.21
CA THR A 65 7.01 -11.13 3.73
C THR A 65 6.17 -10.60 4.87
N TYR A 66 5.50 -9.47 4.64
CA TYR A 66 4.58 -8.86 5.59
C TYR A 66 3.14 -9.01 5.09
N VAL A 67 2.29 -9.67 5.87
CA VAL A 67 0.86 -9.77 5.55
C VAL A 67 0.20 -8.45 5.89
N VAL A 68 -0.58 -7.93 4.93
CA VAL A 68 -1.26 -6.65 5.03
C VAL A 68 -2.71 -6.89 5.44
N ASP A 69 -3.19 -6.10 6.40
CA ASP A 69 -4.61 -6.09 6.77
C ASP A 69 -5.45 -5.37 5.69
N THR A 70 -6.49 -6.05 5.22
CA THR A 70 -7.45 -5.56 4.23
C THR A 70 -8.67 -4.91 4.88
N VAL A 71 -8.71 -4.75 6.20
CA VAL A 71 -9.77 -4.04 6.92
C VAL A 71 -9.35 -2.60 7.19
N GLN A 72 -10.28 -1.67 7.02
CA GLN A 72 -10.06 -0.26 7.34
C GLN A 72 -9.68 -0.12 8.82
N ASN A 73 -8.49 0.42 9.08
CA ASN A 73 -8.10 0.77 10.44
C ASN A 73 -8.82 2.06 10.84
N VAL A 74 -9.65 1.97 11.88
CA VAL A 74 -10.42 3.10 12.42
C VAL A 74 -9.94 3.36 13.84
N ASN A 75 -9.44 4.57 14.07
CA ASN A 75 -9.10 5.02 15.41
C ASN A 75 -10.40 5.30 16.21
N LYS A 76 -10.72 4.43 17.17
CA LYS A 76 -11.86 4.62 18.09
C LYS A 76 -11.45 5.59 19.18
N LEU A 77 -12.18 6.69 19.30
CA LEU A 77 -11.88 7.77 20.26
C LEU A 77 -12.46 7.53 21.67
N VAL A 78 -13.15 6.40 21.88
CA VAL A 78 -13.82 6.01 23.13
C VAL A 78 -13.67 4.51 23.36
#